data_AF-A0A0S8HDG4-F1
#
_entry.id   AF-A0A0S8HDG4-F1
#
_cell.length_a   1.000
_cell.length_b   1.000
_cell.length_c   1.000
_cell.angle_alpha   90.00
_cell.angle_beta   90.00
_cell.angle_gamma   90.00
#
_symmetry.space_group_name_H-M   'P 1'
#
loop_
_entity.id
_entity.type
_entity.pdbx_description
1 polymer ?
#
loop_
_entity_poly.entity_id
_entity_poly.type
_entity_poly.pdbx_seq_one_letter_code
_entity_poly.pdbx_strand_id
1 'polypeptide(L)'
;MFSHHPGPYLLLSNPRARSVDRTAIAGIAARLGLEGRAIREIGRDGSARALAAEAVRARRPYLLVAGGDGTLHEVVQEVAGTDTALGLIPLGTANDLARRLTIPLELDATCALLSAPRVAAVDLLRIGERLIASVGGFGIAADIVAFSNRVRRRPPLRQLLAPLGSAIYPAAAAATIIARRPRDVRYALRADVSRPHILRAAAILVGLTDRFGGALKLVPGGGVQPGTFCALVITASTRRSLLAALQSLRSGHTAGRYFRSYSGLTCLEFHSSHPVGAFADGEWLGLRHRSRVELERAALKVIVPPAFAGVHTRTAVLQEAI
;
A
#
# COMPACT_ATOMS: atom_id res chain seq x y z
N MET A 1 18.25 34.46 21.40
CA MET A 1 18.45 33.62 20.20
C MET A 1 17.41 32.50 20.28
N PHE A 2 16.23 32.68 19.67
CA PHE A 2 15.18 31.65 19.70
C PHE A 2 15.57 30.54 18.73
N SER A 3 16.04 29.41 19.27
CA SER A 3 16.16 28.17 18.52
C SER A 3 14.74 27.75 18.09
N HIS A 4 14.37 28.07 16.85
CA HIS A 4 13.14 27.58 16.24
C HIS A 4 13.22 26.07 16.08
N HIS A 5 12.81 25.34 17.11
CA HIS A 5 12.51 23.92 16.95
C HIS A 5 11.35 23.79 15.98
N PRO A 6 11.53 23.07 14.85
CA PRO A 6 10.40 22.71 14.01
C PRO A 6 9.43 21.91 14.89
N GLY A 7 8.18 22.35 14.99
CA GLY A 7 7.18 21.67 15.82
C GLY A 7 7.07 20.15 15.52
N PRO A 8 6.45 19.37 16.42
CA PRO A 8 6.50 17.91 16.38
C PRO A 8 5.92 17.27 15.11
N TYR A 9 5.14 18.03 14.33
CA TYR A 9 4.43 17.55 13.16
C TYR A 9 4.90 18.22 11.87
N LEU A 10 4.91 17.45 10.78
CA LEU A 10 4.90 17.95 9.41
C LEU A 10 3.71 17.34 8.67
N LEU A 11 2.85 18.15 8.07
CA LEU A 11 1.74 17.73 7.22
C LEU A 11 2.13 17.83 5.74
N LEU A 12 2.23 16.70 5.07
CA LEU A 12 2.37 16.62 3.62
C LEU A 12 0.99 16.54 2.99
N SER A 13 0.69 17.48 2.11
CA SER A 13 -0.54 17.49 1.33
C SER A 13 -0.26 17.13 -0.12
N ASN A 14 -1.00 16.16 -0.66
CA ASN A 14 -1.03 15.90 -2.08
C ASN A 14 -2.28 16.52 -2.71
N PRO A 15 -2.19 17.69 -3.37
CA PRO A 15 -3.35 18.38 -3.97
C PRO A 15 -3.94 17.62 -5.16
N ARG A 16 -3.27 16.58 -5.66
CA ARG A 16 -3.77 15.70 -6.73
C ARG A 16 -4.57 14.51 -6.19
N ALA A 17 -4.62 14.31 -4.87
CA ALA A 17 -5.50 13.34 -4.25
C ALA A 17 -6.96 13.81 -4.39
N ARG A 18 -7.87 12.88 -4.65
CA ARG A 18 -9.14 13.15 -5.36
C ARG A 18 -10.21 13.89 -4.55
N SER A 19 -9.93 14.28 -3.31
CA SER A 19 -10.98 14.45 -2.30
C SER A 19 -10.92 15.72 -1.48
N VAL A 20 -9.90 16.58 -1.60
CA VAL A 20 -9.70 17.69 -0.67
C VAL A 20 -9.07 18.89 -1.39
N ASP A 21 -9.75 20.03 -1.37
CA ASP A 21 -9.20 21.30 -1.86
C ASP A 21 -8.28 21.96 -0.82
N ARG A 22 -7.65 23.08 -1.18
CA ARG A 22 -6.72 23.78 -0.26
C ARG A 22 -7.39 24.23 1.03
N THR A 23 -8.67 24.59 0.98
CA THR A 23 -9.48 25.00 2.13
C THR A 23 -9.66 23.86 3.12
N ALA A 24 -9.91 22.64 2.65
CA ALA A 24 -10.06 21.50 3.53
C ALA A 24 -8.71 21.02 4.11
N ILE A 25 -7.58 21.17 3.40
CA ILE A 25 -6.24 20.98 3.99
C ILE A 25 -5.95 22.01 5.09
N ALA A 26 -6.31 23.27 4.87
CA ALA A 26 -6.20 24.31 5.90
C ALA A 26 -7.10 23.99 7.12
N GLY A 27 -8.31 23.50 6.89
CA GLY A 27 -9.22 23.05 7.95
C GLY A 27 -8.67 21.86 8.75
N ILE A 28 -8.01 20.91 8.09
CA ILE A 28 -7.30 19.80 8.75
C ILE A 28 -6.17 20.35 9.63
N ALA A 29 -5.34 21.22 9.08
CA ALA A 29 -4.24 21.81 9.83
C ALA A 29 -4.74 22.57 11.06
N ALA A 30 -5.79 23.39 10.91
CA ALA A 30 -6.41 24.12 12.01
C ALA A 30 -6.95 23.17 13.10
N ARG A 31 -7.65 22.09 12.73
CA ARG A 31 -8.17 21.08 13.68
C ARG A 31 -7.07 20.34 14.43
N LEU A 32 -5.90 20.21 13.83
CA LEU A 32 -4.73 19.59 14.43
C LEU A 32 -3.83 20.61 15.17
N GLY A 33 -4.25 21.88 15.27
CA GLY A 33 -3.45 22.95 15.87
C GLY A 33 -2.14 23.24 15.12
N LEU A 34 -2.08 22.88 13.84
CA LEU A 34 -0.92 23.05 12.96
C LEU A 34 -0.99 24.43 12.30
N GLU A 35 -0.66 25.48 13.04
CA GLU A 35 -0.52 26.83 12.48
C GLU A 35 0.90 27.05 11.92
N GLY A 36 1.02 27.67 10.74
CA GLY A 36 2.31 28.06 10.13
C GLY A 36 3.01 27.00 9.25
N ARG A 37 4.36 27.06 9.17
CA ARG A 37 5.27 26.34 8.23
C ARG A 37 5.24 24.78 8.31
N ALA A 38 4.31 24.22 9.08
CA ALA A 38 4.16 22.77 9.27
C ALA A 38 3.41 22.08 8.11
N ILE A 39 2.97 22.82 7.08
CA ILE A 39 2.29 22.25 5.91
C ILE A 39 3.20 22.38 4.68
N ARG A 40 3.42 21.27 3.97
CA ARG A 40 4.15 21.24 2.69
C ARG A 40 3.30 20.58 1.61
N GLU A 41 3.24 21.19 0.44
CA GLU A 41 2.47 20.73 -0.72
C GLU A 41 3.38 19.92 -1.66
N ILE A 42 3.06 18.65 -1.87
CA ILE A 42 3.80 17.77 -2.78
C ILE A 42 3.68 18.29 -4.21
N GLY A 43 4.80 18.32 -4.92
CA GLY A 43 4.94 18.88 -6.26
C GLY A 43 5.39 20.33 -6.24
N ARG A 44 4.78 21.18 -5.40
CA ARG A 44 5.22 22.58 -5.23
C ARG A 44 6.50 22.66 -4.40
N ASP A 45 6.53 21.94 -3.28
CA ASP A 45 7.58 22.06 -2.28
C ASP A 45 8.61 20.91 -2.34
N GLY A 46 8.42 19.95 -3.26
CA GLY A 46 9.26 18.77 -3.43
C GLY A 46 8.46 17.50 -3.74
N SER A 47 9.14 16.39 -4.02
CA SER A 47 8.50 15.07 -4.06
C SER A 47 8.11 14.60 -2.66
N ALA A 48 7.15 13.68 -2.55
CA ALA A 48 6.75 13.13 -1.25
C ALA A 48 7.95 12.47 -0.55
N ARG A 49 8.77 11.75 -1.33
CA ARG A 49 10.02 11.16 -0.88
C ARG A 49 11.01 12.19 -0.30
N ALA A 50 11.27 13.29 -1.00
CA ALA A 50 12.21 14.32 -0.53
C ALA A 50 11.75 14.99 0.76
N LEU A 51 10.44 15.27 0.86
CA LEU A 51 9.84 15.89 2.04
C LEU A 51 9.82 14.93 3.25
N ALA A 52 9.61 13.64 3.03
CA ALA A 52 9.71 12.62 4.07
C ALA A 52 11.15 12.50 4.59
N ALA A 53 12.14 12.44 3.70
CA ALA A 53 13.56 12.44 4.07
C ALA A 53 13.95 13.70 4.87
N GLU A 54 13.40 14.86 4.52
CA GLU A 54 13.58 16.10 5.30
C GLU A 54 13.03 15.96 6.72
N ALA A 55 11.83 15.40 6.89
CA ALA A 55 11.22 15.18 8.20
C ALA A 55 12.05 14.24 9.08
N VAL A 56 12.54 13.15 8.50
CA VAL A 56 13.41 12.17 9.17
C VAL A 56 14.72 12.80 9.62
N ARG A 57 15.41 13.55 8.73
CA ARG A 57 16.66 14.25 9.08
C ARG A 57 16.44 15.30 10.17
N ALA A 58 15.29 15.97 10.15
CA ALA A 58 14.90 16.93 11.18
C ALA A 58 14.43 16.25 12.48
N ARG A 59 14.45 14.91 12.57
CA ARG A 59 14.01 14.11 13.72
C ARG A 59 12.60 14.49 14.18
N ARG A 60 11.71 14.79 13.24
CA ARG A 60 10.32 15.07 13.57
C ARG A 60 9.68 13.78 14.10
N PRO A 61 9.03 13.81 15.28
CA PRO A 61 8.39 12.62 15.82
C PRO A 61 7.21 12.16 14.96
N TYR A 62 6.52 13.08 14.28
CA TYR A 62 5.35 12.76 13.47
C TYR A 62 5.42 13.36 12.06
N LEU A 63 5.15 12.52 11.06
CA LEU A 63 4.92 12.93 9.68
C LEU A 63 3.48 12.57 9.30
N LEU A 64 2.62 13.58 9.14
CA LEU A 64 1.24 13.42 8.73
C LEU A 64 1.16 13.52 7.19
N VAL A 65 0.41 12.62 6.56
CA VAL A 65 0.31 12.56 5.09
C VAL A 65 -1.15 12.52 4.67
N ALA A 66 -1.57 13.61 4.04
CA ALA A 66 -2.86 13.72 3.36
C ALA A 66 -2.72 13.32 1.90
N GLY A 67 -3.07 12.08 1.59
CA GLY A 67 -2.85 11.50 0.27
C GLY A 67 -3.46 10.11 0.11
N GLY A 68 -3.20 9.50 -1.06
CA GLY A 68 -3.57 8.11 -1.34
C GLY A 68 -2.37 7.17 -1.29
N ASP A 69 -2.61 5.90 -1.62
CA ASP A 69 -1.62 4.81 -1.50
C ASP A 69 -0.29 5.10 -2.21
N GLY A 70 -0.32 5.76 -3.37
CA GLY A 70 0.92 6.11 -4.09
C GLY A 70 1.80 7.14 -3.36
N THR A 71 1.20 8.14 -2.70
CA THR A 71 1.94 9.10 -1.87
C THR A 71 2.50 8.40 -0.63
N LEU A 72 1.69 7.53 -0.01
CA LEU A 72 2.11 6.75 1.13
C LEU A 72 3.27 5.81 0.78
N HIS A 73 3.25 5.18 -0.40
CA HIS A 73 4.33 4.32 -0.86
C HIS A 73 5.68 5.07 -0.91
N GLU A 74 5.70 6.28 -1.48
CA GLU A 74 6.91 7.13 -1.52
C GLU A 74 7.40 7.50 -0.12
N VAL A 75 6.48 7.87 0.78
CA VAL A 75 6.83 8.27 2.15
C VAL A 75 7.37 7.09 2.96
N VAL A 76 6.73 5.92 2.85
CA VAL A 76 7.12 4.69 3.58
C VAL A 76 8.57 4.30 3.29
N GLN A 77 9.07 4.53 2.07
CA GLN A 77 10.47 4.23 1.76
C GLN A 77 11.48 5.00 2.62
N GLU A 78 11.09 6.17 3.14
CA GLU A 78 11.98 7.06 3.89
C GLU A 78 11.77 6.98 5.39
N VAL A 79 10.53 6.77 5.85
CA VAL A 79 10.24 6.74 7.30
C VAL A 79 10.40 5.35 7.92
N ALA A 80 10.37 4.28 7.13
CA ALA A 80 10.57 2.93 7.64
C ALA A 80 11.96 2.77 8.27
N GLY A 81 12.02 2.10 9.42
CA GLY A 81 13.24 1.93 10.21
C GLY A 81 13.66 3.16 11.01
N THR A 82 12.87 4.25 10.99
CA THR A 82 13.18 5.50 11.71
C THR A 82 12.29 5.69 12.94
N ASP A 83 12.57 6.73 13.73
CA ASP A 83 11.74 7.13 14.87
C ASP A 83 10.55 8.01 14.48
N THR A 84 10.48 8.50 13.24
CA THR A 84 9.35 9.30 12.74
C THR A 84 8.13 8.41 12.53
N ALA A 85 7.07 8.65 13.30
CA ALA A 85 5.80 7.96 13.17
C ALA A 85 4.95 8.59 12.05
N LEU A 86 4.40 7.73 11.18
CA LEU A 86 3.52 8.12 10.08
C LEU A 86 2.08 8.31 10.59
N GLY A 87 1.47 9.46 10.32
CA GLY A 87 0.03 9.67 10.45
C GLY A 87 -0.63 9.74 9.08
N LEU A 88 -1.76 9.06 8.89
CA LEU A 88 -2.43 8.99 7.60
C LEU A 88 -3.71 9.80 7.61
N ILE A 89 -3.90 10.61 6.56
CA ILE A 89 -5.19 11.22 6.22
C ILE A 89 -5.59 10.64 4.85
N PRO A 90 -6.50 9.65 4.81
CA PRO A 90 -6.74 8.84 3.62
C PRO A 90 -7.60 9.56 2.59
N LEU A 91 -6.94 10.16 1.58
CA LEU A 91 -7.58 10.92 0.50
C LEU A 91 -7.56 10.19 -0.86
N GLY A 92 -7.12 8.93 -0.85
CA GLY A 92 -7.11 8.06 -2.02
C GLY A 92 -8.44 7.34 -2.27
N THR A 93 -8.50 6.58 -3.36
CA THR A 93 -9.69 5.78 -3.72
C THR A 93 -9.69 4.40 -3.06
N ALA A 94 -8.52 3.75 -2.91
CA ALA A 94 -8.41 2.43 -2.30
C ALA A 94 -8.11 2.53 -0.80
N ASN A 95 -7.09 3.31 -0.44
CA ASN A 95 -6.65 3.54 0.95
C ASN A 95 -6.34 2.21 1.65
N ASP A 96 -5.63 1.32 0.96
CA ASP A 96 -5.40 -0.06 1.39
C ASP A 96 -4.61 -0.10 2.72
N LEU A 97 -3.65 0.81 2.91
CA LEU A 97 -2.91 0.91 4.19
C LEU A 97 -3.81 1.41 5.33
N ALA A 98 -4.67 2.41 5.09
CA ALA A 98 -5.60 2.89 6.11
C ALA A 98 -6.59 1.78 6.52
N ARG A 99 -7.14 1.05 5.54
CA ARG A 99 -8.03 -0.09 5.80
C ARG A 99 -7.34 -1.21 6.59
N ARG A 100 -6.09 -1.55 6.23
CA ARG A 100 -5.27 -2.53 6.95
C ARG A 100 -5.11 -2.17 8.42
N LEU A 101 -4.86 -0.90 8.70
CA LEU A 101 -4.59 -0.38 10.03
C LEU A 101 -5.86 0.07 10.77
N THR A 102 -7.03 -0.21 10.19
CA THR A 102 -8.35 0.19 10.68
C THR A 102 -8.51 1.71 10.88
N ILE A 103 -7.66 2.51 10.22
CA ILE A 103 -7.69 3.97 10.28
C ILE A 103 -9.02 4.44 9.66
N PRO A 104 -9.77 5.34 10.34
CA PRO A 104 -11.01 5.88 9.79
C PRO A 104 -10.78 6.48 8.40
N LEU A 105 -11.78 6.34 7.53
CA LEU A 105 -11.74 6.99 6.20
C LEU A 105 -12.40 8.36 6.21
N GLU A 106 -13.29 8.59 7.18
CA GLU A 106 -13.92 9.88 7.41
C GLU A 106 -12.92 10.87 7.98
N LEU A 107 -12.95 12.09 7.45
CA LEU A 107 -11.92 13.07 7.73
C LEU A 107 -11.90 13.48 9.21
N ASP A 108 -13.07 13.76 9.78
CA ASP A 108 -13.18 14.24 11.15
C ASP A 108 -12.72 13.18 12.16
N ALA A 109 -13.09 11.91 11.93
CA ALA A 109 -12.62 10.78 12.74
C ALA A 109 -11.10 10.58 12.62
N THR A 110 -10.54 10.81 11.43
CA THR A 110 -9.09 10.74 11.22
C THR A 110 -8.36 11.87 11.92
N CYS A 111 -8.87 13.10 11.85
CA CYS A 111 -8.29 14.22 12.58
C CYS A 111 -8.32 13.98 14.10
N ALA A 112 -9.44 13.49 14.63
CA ALA A 112 -9.54 13.14 16.05
C ALA A 112 -8.51 12.09 16.48
N LEU A 113 -8.27 11.07 15.64
CA LEU A 113 -7.22 10.08 15.85
C LEU A 113 -5.82 10.72 15.92
N LEU A 114 -5.54 11.66 15.02
CA LEU A 114 -4.22 12.30 14.92
C LEU A 114 -3.95 13.30 16.06
N SER A 115 -4.99 13.90 16.65
CA SER A 115 -4.85 14.81 17.80
C SER A 115 -4.45 14.09 19.10
N ALA A 116 -4.69 12.79 19.21
CA ALA A 116 -4.32 11.97 20.36
C ALA A 116 -3.56 10.70 19.90
N PRO A 117 -2.30 10.85 19.43
CA PRO A 117 -1.62 9.81 18.69
C PRO A 117 -1.24 8.62 19.57
N ARG A 118 -1.79 7.44 19.23
CA ARG A 118 -1.30 6.13 19.71
C ARG A 118 -0.43 5.52 18.62
N VAL A 119 0.84 5.21 18.94
CA VAL A 119 1.80 4.70 17.95
C VAL A 119 1.98 3.19 18.09
N ALA A 120 1.92 2.48 16.96
CA ALA A 120 2.30 1.08 16.87
C ALA A 120 3.36 0.89 15.81
N ALA A 121 4.24 -0.10 16.03
CA ALA A 121 5.13 -0.59 14.98
C ALA A 121 4.42 -1.68 14.19
N VAL A 122 4.44 -1.59 12.86
CA VAL A 122 3.77 -2.51 11.96
C VAL A 122 4.74 -3.10 10.96
N ASP A 123 4.43 -4.32 10.52
CA ASP A 123 5.26 -5.04 9.56
C ASP A 123 5.10 -4.47 8.15
N LEU A 124 6.17 -4.55 7.35
CA LEU A 124 6.20 -4.26 5.91
C LEU A 124 6.65 -5.52 5.14
N LEU A 125 6.42 -5.56 3.83
CA LEU A 125 7.11 -6.52 2.95
C LEU A 125 8.27 -5.84 2.27
N ARG A 126 9.33 -6.59 2.00
CA ARG A 126 10.45 -6.15 1.17
C ARG A 126 10.49 -6.96 -0.12
N ILE A 127 10.56 -6.26 -1.25
CA ILE A 127 10.81 -6.85 -2.58
C ILE A 127 12.01 -6.12 -3.19
N GLY A 128 13.17 -6.77 -3.16
CA GLY A 128 14.44 -6.11 -3.48
C GLY A 128 14.70 -4.97 -2.51
N GLU A 129 14.89 -3.75 -3.02
CA GLU A 129 15.14 -2.54 -2.21
C GLU A 129 13.85 -1.80 -1.83
N ARG A 130 12.67 -2.30 -2.22
CA ARG A 130 11.39 -1.61 -2.04
C ARG A 130 10.62 -2.20 -0.88
N LEU A 131 10.15 -1.33 -0.01
CA LEU A 131 9.24 -1.67 1.08
C LEU A 131 7.79 -1.50 0.65
N ILE A 132 6.91 -2.36 1.16
CA ILE A 132 5.51 -2.47 0.75
C ILE A 132 4.64 -2.48 2.00
N ALA A 133 3.68 -1.57 2.03
CA ALA A 133 2.80 -1.42 3.18
C ALA A 133 1.47 -2.18 3.04
N SER A 134 1.10 -2.58 1.83
CA SER A 134 -0.15 -3.29 1.55
C SER A 134 0.06 -4.55 0.72
N VAL A 135 0.19 -4.42 -0.60
CA VAL A 135 0.19 -5.51 -1.57
C VAL A 135 1.23 -5.27 -2.66
N GLY A 136 1.93 -6.34 -3.01
CA GLY A 136 2.78 -6.41 -4.18
C GLY A 136 2.42 -7.62 -5.05
N GLY A 137 3.17 -7.80 -6.13
CA GLY A 137 2.99 -8.99 -6.93
C GLY A 137 3.75 -8.96 -8.26
N PHE A 138 3.51 -10.01 -9.02
CA PHE A 138 4.29 -10.39 -10.19
C PHE A 138 3.42 -10.89 -11.33
N GLY A 139 3.95 -10.88 -12.55
CA GLY A 139 3.26 -11.39 -13.74
C GLY A 139 2.18 -10.43 -14.22
N ILE A 140 1.04 -10.97 -14.67
CA ILE A 140 -0.04 -10.17 -15.27
C ILE A 140 -0.59 -9.10 -14.30
N ALA A 141 -0.48 -9.31 -12.98
CA ALA A 141 -0.88 -8.31 -12.00
C ALA A 141 -0.05 -7.01 -12.11
N ALA A 142 1.26 -7.11 -12.35
CA ALA A 142 2.12 -5.94 -12.58
C ALA A 142 1.79 -5.25 -13.92
N ASP A 143 1.39 -6.00 -14.94
CA ASP A 143 0.93 -5.45 -16.21
C ASP A 143 -0.35 -4.62 -16.04
N ILE A 144 -1.28 -5.10 -15.21
CA ILE A 144 -2.52 -4.40 -14.87
C ILE A 144 -2.20 -3.09 -14.16
N VAL A 145 -1.28 -3.11 -13.20
CA VAL A 145 -0.80 -1.90 -12.49
C VAL A 145 -0.16 -0.91 -13.46
N ALA A 146 0.72 -1.36 -14.35
CA ALA A 146 1.34 -0.51 -15.35
C ALA A 146 0.31 0.14 -16.30
N PHE A 147 -0.69 -0.62 -16.74
CA PHE A 147 -1.79 -0.11 -17.56
C PHE A 147 -2.64 0.91 -16.80
N SER A 148 -3.00 0.62 -15.54
CA SER A 148 -3.79 1.50 -14.68
C SER A 148 -3.07 2.82 -14.40
N ASN A 149 -1.75 2.77 -14.17
CA ASN A 149 -0.92 3.95 -14.02
C ASN A 149 -0.84 4.78 -15.31
N ARG A 150 -0.78 4.14 -16.48
CA ARG A 150 -0.82 4.82 -17.78
C ARG A 150 -2.15 5.55 -18.01
N VAL A 151 -3.27 4.91 -17.66
CA VAL A 151 -4.61 5.52 -17.66
C VAL A 151 -4.63 6.75 -16.74
N ARG A 152 -4.13 6.61 -15.50
CA ARG A 152 -4.10 7.70 -14.51
C ARG A 152 -3.28 8.91 -14.98
N ARG A 153 -2.19 8.69 -15.70
CA ARG A 153 -1.28 9.73 -16.21
C ARG A 153 -1.81 10.44 -17.47
N ARG A 154 -2.87 9.96 -18.10
CA ARG A 154 -3.46 10.57 -19.31
C ARG A 154 -4.82 11.20 -18.99
N PRO A 155 -4.91 12.53 -18.81
CA PRO A 155 -6.14 13.23 -18.46
C PRO A 155 -7.38 12.87 -19.29
N PRO A 156 -7.34 12.81 -20.63
CA PRO A 156 -8.54 12.49 -21.42
C PRO A 156 -9.04 11.06 -21.17
N LEU A 157 -8.12 10.09 -21.02
CA LEU A 157 -8.49 8.71 -20.72
C LEU A 157 -9.00 8.55 -19.29
N ARG A 158 -8.43 9.31 -18.34
CA ARG A 158 -8.90 9.37 -16.94
C ARG A 158 -10.29 9.99 -16.85
N GLN A 159 -10.58 11.06 -17.59
CA GLN A 159 -11.89 11.70 -17.62
C GLN A 159 -12.95 10.78 -18.24
N LEU A 160 -12.61 10.11 -19.34
CA LEU A 160 -13.50 9.13 -19.98
C LEU A 160 -13.88 7.98 -19.04
N LEU A 161 -12.94 7.49 -18.23
CA LEU A 161 -13.16 6.37 -17.30
C LEU A 161 -13.58 6.83 -15.89
N ALA A 162 -13.69 8.14 -15.64
CA ALA A 162 -14.10 8.68 -14.34
C ALA A 162 -15.48 8.18 -13.85
N PRO A 163 -16.51 8.01 -14.72
CA PRO A 163 -17.82 7.50 -14.30
C PRO A 163 -17.79 6.09 -13.72
N LEU A 164 -16.75 5.30 -14.01
CA LEU A 164 -16.60 3.95 -13.47
C LEU A 164 -16.26 3.94 -11.97
N GLY A 165 -15.90 5.08 -11.38
CA GLY A 165 -15.63 5.19 -9.94
C GLY A 165 -14.57 4.18 -9.46
N SER A 166 -14.95 3.33 -8.49
CA SER A 166 -14.11 2.26 -7.95
C SER A 166 -13.90 1.07 -8.91
N ALA A 167 -14.71 0.96 -9.97
CA ALA A 167 -14.63 -0.12 -10.95
C ALA A 167 -13.53 0.07 -12.02
N ILE A 168 -12.79 1.18 -11.99
CA ILE A 168 -11.68 1.44 -12.93
C ILE A 168 -10.62 0.34 -12.85
N TYR A 169 -10.24 -0.10 -11.65
CA TYR A 169 -9.20 -1.14 -11.48
C TYR A 169 -9.61 -2.51 -12.03
N PRO A 170 -10.81 -3.07 -11.73
CA PRO A 170 -11.23 -4.31 -12.34
C PRO A 170 -11.51 -4.17 -13.85
N ALA A 171 -11.96 -3.02 -14.34
CA ALA A 171 -12.10 -2.78 -15.78
C ALA A 171 -10.72 -2.75 -16.48
N ALA A 172 -9.74 -2.06 -15.90
CA ALA A 172 -8.35 -2.06 -16.35
C ALA A 172 -7.73 -3.47 -16.32
N ALA A 173 -8.06 -4.25 -15.29
CA ALA A 173 -7.67 -5.65 -15.18
C ALA A 173 -8.24 -6.49 -16.33
N ALA A 174 -9.56 -6.42 -16.54
CA ALA A 174 -10.24 -7.13 -17.62
C ALA A 174 -9.70 -6.72 -19.01
N ALA A 175 -9.53 -5.43 -19.26
CA ALA A 175 -8.96 -4.91 -20.51
C ALA A 175 -7.53 -5.45 -20.74
N THR A 176 -6.70 -5.50 -19.71
CA THR A 176 -5.35 -6.06 -19.79
C THR A 176 -5.37 -7.56 -20.09
N ILE A 177 -6.27 -8.32 -19.45
CA ILE A 177 -6.45 -9.76 -19.68
C ILE A 177 -6.89 -10.03 -21.13
N ILE A 178 -7.78 -9.19 -21.68
CA ILE A 178 -8.27 -9.31 -23.06
C ILE A 178 -7.15 -8.96 -24.05
N ALA A 179 -6.47 -7.83 -23.82
CA ALA A 179 -5.43 -7.33 -24.71
C ALA A 179 -4.19 -8.22 -24.75
N ARG A 180 -3.81 -8.81 -23.61
CA ARG A 180 -2.59 -9.64 -23.51
C ARG A 180 -2.88 -11.11 -23.80
N ARG A 181 -1.92 -11.81 -24.39
CA ARG A 181 -1.94 -13.27 -24.42
C ARG A 181 -1.39 -13.78 -23.08
N PRO A 182 -2.09 -14.70 -22.39
CA PRO A 182 -1.55 -15.33 -21.20
C PRO A 182 -0.20 -15.95 -21.55
N ARG A 183 0.84 -15.57 -20.82
CA ARG A 183 2.14 -16.22 -20.97
C ARG A 183 2.15 -17.46 -20.12
N ASP A 184 2.63 -18.55 -20.69
CA ASP A 184 2.89 -19.75 -19.94
C ASP A 184 4.19 -19.59 -19.15
N VAL A 185 4.08 -19.10 -17.91
CA VAL A 185 5.21 -18.88 -17.02
C VAL A 185 5.24 -19.96 -15.96
N ARG A 186 6.37 -20.69 -15.91
CA ARG A 186 6.66 -21.61 -14.83
C ARG A 186 7.37 -20.84 -13.71
N TYR A 187 6.89 -21.02 -12.49
CA TYR A 187 7.48 -20.48 -11.27
C TYR A 187 7.99 -21.64 -10.42
N ALA A 188 9.27 -21.61 -10.07
CA ALA A 188 9.79 -22.39 -8.95
C ALA A 188 9.58 -21.54 -7.69
N LEU A 189 8.69 -21.96 -6.79
CA LEU A 189 8.37 -21.27 -5.55
C LEU A 189 9.01 -21.98 -4.37
N ARG A 190 9.56 -21.21 -3.43
CA ARG A 190 9.97 -21.69 -2.11
C ARG A 190 9.35 -20.78 -1.06
N ALA A 191 8.43 -21.33 -0.26
CA ALA A 191 7.81 -20.66 0.88
C ALA A 191 8.56 -21.05 2.15
N ASP A 192 9.15 -20.08 2.85
CA ASP A 192 9.94 -20.30 4.06
C ASP A 192 10.99 -21.43 3.86
N VAL A 193 11.01 -22.43 4.74
CA VAL A 193 11.94 -23.58 4.70
C VAL A 193 11.41 -24.77 3.87
N SER A 194 10.30 -24.60 3.14
CA SER A 194 9.74 -25.68 2.33
C SER A 194 10.63 -26.06 1.14
N ARG A 195 10.44 -27.27 0.61
CA ARG A 195 11.09 -27.69 -0.64
C ARG A 195 10.53 -26.86 -1.80
N PRO A 196 11.38 -26.41 -2.74
CA PRO A 196 10.89 -25.72 -3.93
C PRO A 196 9.94 -26.61 -4.73
N HIS A 197 8.84 -26.04 -5.22
CA HIS A 197 7.93 -26.71 -6.16
C HIS A 197 7.67 -25.84 -7.38
N ILE A 198 7.43 -26.50 -8.51
CA ILE A 198 7.23 -25.84 -9.80
C ILE A 198 5.73 -25.83 -10.11
N LEU A 199 5.23 -24.67 -10.55
CA LEU A 199 3.85 -24.54 -11.00
C LEU A 199 3.72 -23.51 -12.14
N ARG A 200 2.65 -23.64 -12.93
CA ARG A 200 2.29 -22.67 -13.97
C ARG A 200 1.33 -21.64 -13.38
N ALA A 201 1.64 -20.36 -13.56
CA ALA A 201 0.78 -19.27 -13.09
C ALA A 201 0.83 -18.05 -14.01
N ALA A 202 -0.24 -17.25 -13.98
CA ALA A 202 -0.27 -15.96 -14.65
C ALA A 202 0.22 -14.82 -13.74
N ALA A 203 0.02 -14.95 -12.43
CA ALA A 203 0.45 -13.96 -11.45
C ALA A 203 0.69 -14.59 -10.08
N ILE A 204 1.48 -13.88 -9.29
CA ILE A 204 1.64 -14.09 -7.85
C ILE A 204 1.33 -12.76 -7.19
N LEU A 205 0.37 -12.74 -6.28
CA LEU A 205 0.08 -11.59 -5.43
C LEU A 205 0.60 -11.90 -4.03
N VAL A 206 1.18 -10.92 -3.36
CA VAL A 206 1.64 -11.03 -1.97
C VAL A 206 1.11 -9.85 -1.18
N GLY A 207 0.73 -10.05 0.07
CA GLY A 207 0.13 -8.97 0.84
C GLY A 207 0.09 -9.19 2.34
N LEU A 208 0.01 -8.07 3.05
CA LEU A 208 -0.19 -7.98 4.49
C LEU A 208 -1.65 -7.75 4.86
N THR A 209 -2.54 -7.81 3.86
CA THR A 209 -3.97 -7.58 3.97
C THR A 209 -4.72 -8.75 3.33
N ASP A 210 -5.95 -8.99 3.80
CA ASP A 210 -6.84 -9.95 3.17
C ASP A 210 -7.55 -9.38 1.94
N ARG A 211 -7.50 -8.06 1.75
CA ARG A 211 -8.15 -7.31 0.66
C ARG A 211 -7.28 -6.17 0.16
N PHE A 212 -7.42 -5.85 -1.12
CA PHE A 212 -6.71 -4.73 -1.76
C PHE A 212 -7.51 -4.12 -2.91
N GLY A 213 -7.10 -2.94 -3.35
CA GLY A 213 -7.79 -2.21 -4.42
C GLY A 213 -9.26 -1.93 -4.05
N GLY A 214 -9.54 -1.74 -2.76
CA GLY A 214 -10.87 -1.49 -2.20
C GLY A 214 -11.76 -2.72 -1.99
N ALA A 215 -11.69 -3.77 -2.82
CA ALA A 215 -12.63 -4.90 -2.70
C ALA A 215 -12.08 -6.29 -3.11
N LEU A 216 -10.91 -6.38 -3.73
CA LEU A 216 -10.37 -7.66 -4.21
C LEU A 216 -9.81 -8.45 -3.03
N LYS A 217 -10.33 -9.66 -2.81
CA LYS A 217 -9.85 -10.52 -1.74
C LYS A 217 -8.56 -11.24 -2.16
N LEU A 218 -7.56 -11.25 -1.30
CA LEU A 218 -6.27 -11.92 -1.51
C LEU A 218 -6.25 -13.32 -0.89
N VAL A 219 -6.84 -13.51 0.31
CA VAL A 219 -6.89 -14.81 1.00
C VAL A 219 -8.29 -15.17 1.47
N PRO A 220 -8.62 -16.47 1.56
CA PRO A 220 -9.94 -16.92 1.98
C PRO A 220 -10.09 -16.83 3.51
N GLY A 221 -11.04 -16.03 4.00
CA GLY A 221 -11.40 -15.93 5.43
C GLY A 221 -10.24 -15.49 6.35
N GLY A 222 -10.52 -15.32 7.64
CA GLY A 222 -9.49 -15.31 8.72
C GLY A 222 -8.49 -14.15 8.81
N GLY A 223 -8.38 -13.28 7.81
CA GLY A 223 -7.39 -12.20 7.82
C GLY A 223 -5.96 -12.70 7.59
N VAL A 224 -4.99 -11.77 7.60
CA VAL A 224 -3.56 -12.11 7.64
C VAL A 224 -3.10 -12.11 9.09
N GLN A 225 -2.48 -13.21 9.53
CA GLN A 225 -2.00 -13.32 10.90
C GLN A 225 -0.85 -12.32 11.15
N PRO A 226 -0.81 -11.66 12.32
CA PRO A 226 0.28 -10.74 12.63
C PRO A 226 1.65 -11.42 12.59
N GLY A 227 2.68 -10.70 12.14
CA GLY A 227 4.02 -11.29 11.98
C GLY A 227 4.15 -12.28 10.83
N THR A 228 3.19 -12.32 9.91
CA THR A 228 3.21 -13.12 8.69
C THR A 228 2.62 -12.35 7.52
N PHE A 229 2.76 -12.89 6.31
CA PHE A 229 2.06 -12.42 5.11
C PHE A 229 1.43 -13.58 4.35
N CYS A 230 0.66 -13.25 3.32
CA CYS A 230 0.05 -14.25 2.46
C CYS A 230 0.43 -14.07 0.99
N ALA A 231 0.32 -15.15 0.24
CA ALA A 231 0.49 -15.14 -1.21
C ALA A 231 -0.67 -15.84 -1.90
N LEU A 232 -1.17 -15.25 -2.99
CA LEU A 232 -2.15 -15.83 -3.88
C LEU A 232 -1.55 -16.03 -5.25
N VAL A 233 -1.44 -17.29 -5.66
CA VAL A 233 -0.93 -17.68 -6.97
C VAL A 233 -2.09 -17.95 -7.91
N ILE A 234 -2.17 -17.22 -9.01
CA ILE A 234 -3.23 -17.34 -10.00
C ILE A 234 -2.78 -18.35 -11.06
N THR A 235 -3.27 -19.58 -10.95
CA THR A 235 -2.93 -20.71 -11.85
C THR A 235 -3.73 -20.72 -13.15
N ALA A 236 -4.68 -19.79 -13.31
CA ALA A 236 -5.43 -19.61 -14.54
C ALA A 236 -4.50 -19.28 -15.73
N SER A 237 -4.67 -20.01 -16.84
CA SER A 237 -3.74 -19.98 -17.98
C SER A 237 -4.38 -19.49 -19.29
N THR A 238 -5.70 -19.33 -19.34
CA THR A 238 -6.44 -18.82 -20.51
C THR A 238 -7.14 -17.51 -20.19
N ARG A 239 -7.44 -16.68 -21.20
CA ARG A 239 -8.19 -15.42 -21.03
C ARG A 239 -9.52 -15.63 -20.30
N ARG A 240 -10.29 -16.64 -20.70
CA ARG A 240 -11.57 -17.00 -20.07
C ARG A 240 -11.38 -17.37 -18.60
N SER A 241 -10.39 -18.20 -18.29
CA SER A 241 -10.09 -18.57 -16.89
C SER A 241 -9.58 -17.39 -16.06
N LEU A 242 -8.85 -16.44 -16.66
CA LEU A 242 -8.36 -15.25 -15.97
C LEU A 242 -9.48 -14.25 -15.68
N LEU A 243 -10.41 -14.05 -16.62
CA LEU A 243 -11.60 -13.24 -16.38
C LEU A 243 -12.47 -13.87 -15.28
N ALA A 244 -12.64 -15.19 -15.31
CA ALA A 244 -13.36 -15.90 -14.26
C ALA A 244 -12.64 -15.85 -12.90
N ALA A 245 -11.30 -15.91 -12.89
CA ALA A 245 -10.51 -15.70 -11.67
C ALA A 245 -10.72 -14.28 -11.14
N LEU A 246 -10.64 -13.24 -11.98
CA LEU A 246 -10.91 -11.85 -11.59
C LEU A 246 -12.31 -11.69 -10.97
N GLN A 247 -13.34 -12.29 -11.59
CA GLN A 247 -14.69 -12.28 -11.04
C GLN A 247 -14.76 -13.00 -9.68
N SER A 248 -14.08 -14.14 -9.55
CA SER A 248 -14.00 -14.91 -8.31
C SER A 248 -13.37 -14.10 -7.18
N LEU A 249 -12.26 -13.37 -7.44
CA LEU A 249 -11.63 -12.44 -6.49
C LEU A 249 -12.59 -11.34 -6.02
N ARG A 250 -13.37 -10.76 -6.96
CA ARG A 250 -14.36 -9.71 -6.66
C ARG A 250 -15.48 -10.23 -5.77
N SER A 251 -15.94 -11.45 -6.02
CA SER A 251 -16.94 -12.13 -5.19
C SER A 251 -16.37 -12.69 -3.89
N GLY A 252 -15.09 -12.46 -3.58
CA GLY A 252 -14.46 -12.90 -2.33
C GLY A 252 -14.06 -14.37 -2.29
N HIS A 253 -14.08 -15.06 -3.44
CA HIS A 253 -13.69 -16.46 -3.57
C HIS A 253 -12.25 -16.55 -4.08
N THR A 254 -11.34 -16.96 -3.21
CA THR A 254 -9.89 -17.07 -3.46
C THR A 254 -9.38 -18.50 -3.31
N ALA A 255 -10.30 -19.47 -3.36
CA ALA A 255 -10.02 -20.90 -3.28
C ALA A 255 -10.53 -21.62 -4.54
N GLY A 256 -9.98 -22.82 -4.80
CA GLY A 256 -10.42 -23.69 -5.89
C GLY A 256 -9.56 -23.60 -7.16
N ARG A 257 -10.18 -23.83 -8.32
CA ARG A 257 -9.48 -24.21 -9.55
C ARG A 257 -8.48 -23.18 -10.11
N TYR A 258 -8.65 -21.90 -9.80
CA TYR A 258 -7.81 -20.81 -10.33
C TYR A 258 -6.70 -20.35 -9.41
N PHE A 259 -6.71 -20.82 -8.16
CA PHE A 259 -5.90 -20.23 -7.10
C PHE A 259 -5.13 -21.30 -6.34
N ARG A 260 -3.95 -20.91 -5.87
CA ARG A 260 -3.23 -21.57 -4.78
C ARG A 260 -2.90 -20.49 -3.76
N SER A 261 -3.39 -20.67 -2.55
CA SER A 261 -3.23 -19.70 -1.47
C SER A 261 -2.20 -20.20 -0.47
N TYR A 262 -1.35 -19.30 -0.03
CA TYR A 262 -0.35 -19.52 0.99
C TYR A 262 -0.57 -18.48 2.08
N SER A 263 -0.63 -18.92 3.33
CA SER A 263 -0.82 -18.06 4.50
C SER A 263 0.26 -18.37 5.52
N GLY A 264 0.52 -17.43 6.43
CA GLY A 264 1.51 -17.65 7.49
C GLY A 264 2.97 -17.54 7.00
N LEU A 265 3.22 -16.91 5.86
CA LEU A 265 4.54 -16.80 5.26
C LEU A 265 5.39 -15.74 5.98
N THR A 266 6.69 -15.99 6.08
CA THR A 266 7.69 -14.98 6.49
C THR A 266 8.69 -14.68 5.37
N CYS A 267 8.86 -15.62 4.43
CA CYS A 267 9.66 -15.48 3.24
C CYS A 267 9.02 -16.23 2.07
N LEU A 268 9.01 -15.62 0.88
CA LEU A 268 8.64 -16.27 -0.37
C LEU A 268 9.69 -15.95 -1.43
N GLU A 269 10.38 -16.97 -1.90
CA GLU A 269 11.27 -16.86 -3.04
C GLU A 269 10.61 -17.45 -4.28
N PHE A 270 10.84 -16.80 -5.42
CA PHE A 270 10.53 -17.43 -6.68
C PHE A 270 11.54 -17.14 -7.78
N HIS A 271 11.59 -18.09 -8.71
CA HIS A 271 12.27 -17.97 -9.99
C HIS A 271 11.27 -18.26 -11.12
N SER A 272 11.11 -17.31 -12.04
CA SER A 272 10.27 -17.45 -13.23
C SER A 272 11.09 -17.84 -14.46
N SER A 273 10.51 -18.69 -15.32
CA SER A 273 11.15 -19.14 -16.56
C SER A 273 11.38 -18.02 -17.59
N HIS A 274 10.68 -16.89 -17.45
CA HIS A 274 10.83 -15.68 -18.26
C HIS A 274 10.81 -14.45 -17.33
N PRO A 275 11.37 -13.29 -17.75
CA PRO A 275 11.23 -12.08 -16.96
C PRO A 275 9.76 -11.67 -16.87
N VAL A 276 9.28 -11.40 -15.66
CA VAL A 276 7.92 -10.96 -15.39
C VAL A 276 7.93 -9.59 -14.71
N GLY A 277 6.90 -8.78 -14.97
CA GLY A 277 6.75 -7.50 -14.27
C GLY A 277 6.55 -7.73 -12.77
N ALA A 278 7.05 -6.80 -11.96
CA ALA A 278 6.82 -6.72 -10.53
C ALA A 278 6.13 -5.39 -10.16
N PHE A 279 5.36 -5.37 -9.10
CA PHE A 279 4.77 -4.15 -8.54
C PHE A 279 4.73 -4.18 -7.01
N ALA A 280 4.66 -2.99 -6.39
CA ALA A 280 4.50 -2.77 -4.95
C ALA A 280 3.59 -1.56 -4.69
N ASP A 281 2.54 -1.70 -3.87
CA ASP A 281 1.56 -0.65 -3.53
C ASP A 281 1.06 0.14 -4.75
N GLY A 282 0.90 -0.54 -5.89
CA GLY A 282 0.47 0.07 -7.15
C GLY A 282 1.57 0.82 -7.94
N GLU A 283 2.84 0.73 -7.53
CA GLU A 283 4.01 1.17 -8.30
C GLU A 283 4.65 0.00 -9.06
N TRP A 284 5.05 0.24 -10.32
CA TRP A 284 5.71 -0.77 -11.16
C TRP A 284 7.23 -0.78 -10.89
N LEU A 285 7.80 -1.96 -10.64
CA LEU A 285 9.17 -2.13 -10.16
C LEU A 285 10.15 -2.74 -11.16
N GLY A 286 9.80 -2.81 -12.44
CA GLY A 286 10.64 -3.46 -13.45
C GLY A 286 10.25 -4.90 -13.76
N LEU A 287 11.02 -5.49 -14.69
CA LEU A 287 11.00 -6.91 -14.98
C LEU A 287 11.98 -7.65 -14.07
N ARG A 288 11.61 -8.85 -13.63
CA ARG A 288 12.42 -9.69 -12.74
C ARG A 288 12.33 -11.15 -13.14
N HIS A 289 13.45 -11.86 -13.05
CA HIS A 289 13.52 -13.33 -13.15
C HIS A 289 13.42 -13.99 -11.78
N ARG A 290 14.04 -13.37 -10.78
CA ARG A 290 14.08 -13.84 -9.40
C ARG A 290 13.63 -12.72 -8.51
N SER A 291 12.82 -13.05 -7.51
CA SER A 291 12.54 -12.13 -6.41
C SER A 291 12.43 -12.91 -5.12
N ARG A 292 12.81 -12.25 -4.04
CA ARG A 292 12.58 -12.68 -2.67
C ARG A 292 11.66 -11.65 -2.03
N VAL A 293 10.59 -12.14 -1.44
CA VAL A 293 9.62 -11.36 -0.66
C VAL A 293 9.84 -11.72 0.79
N GLU A 294 10.21 -10.75 1.61
CA GLU A 294 10.50 -10.96 3.04
C GLU A 294 9.60 -10.08 3.88
N LEU A 295 9.25 -10.58 5.07
CA LEU A 295 8.60 -9.78 6.08
C LEU A 295 9.64 -8.97 6.88
N GLU A 296 9.49 -7.65 6.84
CA GLU A 296 10.24 -6.72 7.68
C GLU A 296 9.40 -6.42 8.92
N ARG A 297 9.76 -7.05 10.04
CA ARG A 297 8.98 -6.95 11.29
C ARG A 297 9.12 -5.59 11.92
N ALA A 298 8.00 -5.05 12.43
CA ALA A 298 7.97 -3.78 13.17
C ALA A 298 8.68 -2.61 12.46
N ALA A 299 8.72 -2.62 11.12
CA ALA A 299 9.55 -1.74 10.32
C ALA A 299 8.99 -0.32 10.16
N LEU A 300 7.70 -0.11 10.42
CA LEU A 300 7.06 1.20 10.28
C LEU A 300 6.33 1.60 11.56
N LYS A 301 6.67 2.77 12.12
CA LYS A 301 5.89 3.39 13.19
C LYS A 301 4.72 4.15 12.58
N VAL A 302 3.50 3.88 13.06
CA VAL A 302 2.26 4.48 12.53
C VAL A 302 1.32 4.87 13.66
N ILE A 303 0.62 5.99 13.50
CA ILE A 303 -0.50 6.37 14.37
C ILE A 303 -1.70 5.49 14.03
N VAL A 304 -2.21 4.77 15.04
CA VAL A 304 -3.26 3.76 14.88
C VAL A 304 -4.40 3.98 15.86
N PRO A 305 -5.65 3.65 15.49
CA PRO A 305 -6.79 3.78 16.39
C PRO A 305 -6.76 2.75 17.52
N PRO A 306 -7.52 2.96 18.61
CA PRO A 306 -7.59 2.03 19.73
C PRO A 306 -7.97 0.60 19.33
N ALA A 307 -8.81 0.46 18.30
CA ALA A 307 -9.29 -0.82 17.76
C ALA A 307 -8.20 -1.62 17.03
N PHE A 308 -7.04 -1.02 16.70
CA PHE A 308 -5.96 -1.74 16.05
C PHE A 308 -5.29 -2.73 17.03
N ALA A 309 -5.50 -4.01 16.79
CA ALA A 309 -4.98 -5.12 17.59
C ALA A 309 -3.62 -5.65 17.06
N GLY A 310 -2.64 -4.76 16.89
CA GLY A 310 -1.29 -5.11 16.45
C GLY A 310 -0.34 -5.54 17.58
N VAL A 311 0.65 -6.37 17.25
CA VAL A 311 1.57 -7.05 18.20
C VAL A 311 2.51 -6.08 18.94
N HIS A 312 2.72 -4.87 18.42
CA HIS A 312 3.74 -3.93 18.92
C HIS A 312 3.17 -2.54 19.16
N THR A 313 2.18 -2.43 20.05
CA THR A 313 1.60 -1.13 20.38
C THR A 313 2.30 -0.49 21.59
N ARG A 314 2.73 0.79 21.49
CA ARG A 314 3.13 1.61 22.64
C ARG A 314 2.15 2.78 22.77
N THR A 315 1.47 2.87 23.91
CA THR A 315 0.66 4.06 24.23
C THR A 315 1.61 5.17 24.65
N ALA A 316 1.75 6.22 23.84
CA ALA A 316 2.41 7.44 24.27
C ALA A 316 1.38 8.26 25.07
N VAL A 317 1.56 8.35 26.38
CA VAL A 317 0.81 9.29 27.22
C VAL A 317 1.51 10.64 27.07
N LEU A 318 0.79 11.66 26.62
CA LEU A 318 1.25 13.05 26.69
C LEU A 318 1.43 13.40 28.18
N GLN A 319 2.67 13.43 28.66
CA GLN A 319 2.99 14.19 29.87
C GLN A 319 3.11 15.65 29.45
N GLU A 320 2.15 16.46 29.90
CA GLU A 320 2.28 17.91 29.93
C GLU A 320 3.54 18.24 30.73
N ALA A 321 4.49 18.89 30.06
CA ALA A 321 5.62 19.51 30.75
C ALA A 321 5.07 20.73 31.50
N ILE A 322 5.03 20.62 32.84
CA ILE A 322 4.91 21.73 33.78
C ILE A 322 6.16 22.60 33.68
#